data_AF-A0A352W9G6-F1
#
_entry.id   AF-A0A352W9G6-F1
#
_cell.length_a   1.000
_cell.length_b   1.000
_cell.length_c   1.000
_cell.angle_alpha   90.00
_cell.angle_beta   90.00
_cell.angle_gamma   90.00
#
_symmetry.space_group_name_H-M   'P 1'
#
loop_
_entity.id
_entity.type
_entity.pdbx_description
1 polymer ?
#
loop_
_entity_poly.entity_id
_entity_poly.type
_entity_poly.pdbx_seq_one_letter_code
_entity_poly.pdbx_strand_id
1 'polypeptide(L)' 'LKGLILRPLSAHRLPPTIPEEQGWIAREKLLGIVGRGRNTQIELAQHWGLTYPGPGGGCLLTMQDYSRRLSELLK' A
#
# COMPACT_ATOMS: atom_id res chain seq x y z
N LEU A 1 3.86 13.20 -18.23
CA LEU A 1 3.42 12.91 -16.84
C LEU A 1 4.42 13.33 -15.74
N LYS A 2 5.63 13.83 -16.07
CA LYS A 2 6.62 14.23 -15.06
C LYS A 2 6.04 15.33 -14.15
N GLY A 3 6.10 15.13 -12.82
CA GLY A 3 5.60 16.09 -11.82
C GLY A 3 4.09 16.05 -11.55
N LEU A 4 3.29 15.29 -12.31
CA LEU A 4 1.84 15.20 -12.13
C LEU A 4 1.38 13.96 -11.33
N ILE A 5 2.28 13.01 -11.09
CA ILE A 5 1.95 11.77 -10.36
C ILE A 5 2.02 12.04 -8.86
N LEU A 6 0.85 12.22 -8.22
CA LEU A 6 0.72 12.29 -6.77
C LEU A 6 0.72 10.88 -6.15
N ARG A 7 1.37 10.74 -4.98
CA ARG A 7 1.32 9.53 -4.15
C ARG A 7 0.71 9.87 -2.78
N PRO A 8 -0.63 9.88 -2.66
CA PRO A 8 -1.32 10.42 -1.48
C PRO A 8 -0.91 9.81 -0.14
N LEU A 9 -0.59 8.51 -0.13
CA LEU A 9 -0.22 7.79 1.10
C LEU A 9 1.20 8.12 1.59
N SER A 10 2.10 8.58 0.70
CA SER A 10 3.51 8.83 1.00
C SER A 10 3.95 10.25 0.68
N ALA A 11 3.00 11.17 0.45
CA ALA A 11 3.25 12.51 -0.06
C ALA A 11 4.22 13.31 0.82
N HIS A 12 4.11 13.21 2.15
CA HIS A 12 5.02 13.92 3.07
C HIS A 12 6.46 13.40 3.07
N ARG A 13 6.73 12.26 2.41
CA ARG A 13 8.07 11.68 2.27
C ARG A 13 8.71 11.96 0.91
N LEU A 14 8.02 12.69 0.04
CA LEU A 14 8.45 12.98 -1.32
C LEU A 14 8.45 14.51 -1.55
N PRO A 15 9.22 15.00 -2.53
CA PRO A 15 9.10 16.38 -2.99
C PRO A 15 7.65 16.69 -3.41
N PRO A 16 7.19 17.93 -3.24
CA PRO A 16 5.87 18.35 -3.71
C PRO A 16 5.74 18.15 -5.22
N THR A 17 4.54 17.76 -5.62
CA THR A 17 4.16 17.61 -7.03
C THR A 17 3.49 18.88 -7.55
N ILE A 18 3.40 19.04 -8.87
CA ILE A 18 2.76 20.21 -9.50
C ILE A 18 1.34 20.44 -8.94
N PRO A 19 0.46 19.42 -8.75
CA PRO A 19 -0.86 19.63 -8.15
C PRO A 19 -0.83 20.16 -6.72
N GLU A 20 0.21 19.86 -5.94
CA GLU A 20 0.38 20.36 -4.58
C GLU A 20 0.89 21.81 -4.59
N GLU A 21 1.85 22.13 -5.46
CA GLU A 21 2.40 23.48 -5.62
C GLU A 21 1.36 24.47 -6.17
N GLN A 22 0.52 24.02 -7.10
CA GLN A 22 -0.56 24.83 -7.69
C GLN A 22 -1.81 24.89 -6.80
N GLY A 23 -1.80 24.25 -5.63
CA GLY A 23 -2.91 24.27 -4.67
C GLY A 23 -4.15 23.50 -5.12
N TRP A 24 -4.07 22.67 -6.17
CA TRP A 24 -5.18 21.79 -6.56
C TRP A 24 -5.48 20.74 -5.49
N ILE A 25 -4.46 20.39 -4.72
CA ILE A 25 -4.53 19.41 -3.64
C ILE A 25 -3.86 20.00 -2.40
N ALA A 26 -4.60 19.99 -1.30
CA ALA A 26 -4.13 20.35 0.03
C ALA A 26 -3.15 19.29 0.57
N ARG A 27 -1.85 19.58 0.57
CA ARG A 27 -0.78 18.65 1.00
C ARG A 27 -0.93 18.22 2.45
N GLU A 28 -1.47 19.08 3.30
CA GLU A 28 -1.76 18.84 4.71
C GLU A 28 -2.80 17.73 4.96
N LYS A 29 -3.64 17.43 3.96
CA LYS A 29 -4.64 16.33 4.04
C LYS A 29 -4.07 14.98 3.60
N LEU A 30 -2.85 14.96 3.07
CA LEU A 30 -2.18 13.75 2.61
C LEU A 30 -1.42 13.07 3.75
N LEU A 31 -0.90 11.86 3.49
CA LEU A 31 -0.21 11.06 4.49
C LEU A 31 1.30 10.95 4.20
N GLY A 32 2.01 10.43 5.20
CA GLY A 32 3.46 10.20 5.17
C GLY A 32 3.85 8.76 5.48
N ILE A 33 3.03 7.78 5.08
CA ILE A 33 3.22 6.35 5.35
C ILE A 33 4.51 5.87 4.65
N VAL A 34 5.35 5.20 5.41
CA VAL A 34 6.63 4.61 4.97
C VAL A 34 6.92 3.32 5.74
N GLY A 35 7.67 2.41 5.12
CA GLY A 35 8.08 1.15 5.73
C GLY A 35 7.01 0.05 5.60
N ARG A 36 7.08 -0.94 6.50
CA ARG A 36 6.24 -2.16 6.50
C ARG A 36 5.22 -2.20 7.65
N GLY A 37 5.18 -1.15 8.47
CA GLY A 37 4.26 -1.04 9.60
C GLY A 37 2.82 -0.84 9.12
N ARG A 38 1.86 -1.34 9.90
CA ARG A 38 0.42 -1.29 9.57
C ARG A 38 -0.39 -0.42 10.52
N ASN A 39 0.23 0.14 11.57
CA ASN A 39 -0.43 0.90 12.62
C ASN A 39 -1.31 2.03 12.06
N THR A 40 -0.76 2.89 11.21
CA THR A 40 -1.52 3.98 10.57
C THR A 40 -2.69 3.46 9.73
N GLN A 41 -2.53 2.34 9.02
CA GLN A 41 -3.62 1.78 8.21
C GLN A 41 -4.73 1.21 9.10
N ILE A 42 -4.38 0.60 10.23
CA ILE A 42 -5.32 0.08 11.23
C ILE A 42 -6.08 1.23 11.90
N GLU A 43 -5.40 2.29 12.29
CA GLU A 43 -6.00 3.50 12.87
C GLU A 43 -6.99 4.15 11.89
N LEU A 44 -6.62 4.28 10.62
CA LEU A 44 -7.50 4.82 9.57
C LEU A 44 -8.72 3.92 9.33
N ALA A 45 -8.52 2.61 9.31
CA ALA A 45 -9.62 1.65 9.19
C ALA A 45 -10.60 1.80 10.36
N GLN A 46 -10.12 1.93 11.59
CA GLN A 46 -10.95 2.20 12.76
C GLN A 46 -11.71 3.52 12.64
N HIS A 47 -11.02 4.59 12.22
CA HIS A 47 -11.63 5.92 12.03
C HIS A 47 -12.80 5.91 11.03
N TRP A 48 -12.67 5.15 9.94
CA TRP A 48 -13.72 5.03 8.92
C TRP A 48 -14.68 3.84 9.13
N GLY A 49 -14.58 3.12 10.23
CA GLY A 49 -15.44 1.96 10.51
C GLY A 49 -15.23 0.79 9.54
N LEU A 50 -14.03 0.65 8.98
CA LEU A 50 -13.65 -0.41 8.05
C LEU A 50 -13.05 -1.60 8.79
N THR A 51 -13.33 -2.82 8.33
CA THR A 51 -12.68 -4.03 8.82
C THR A 51 -11.27 -4.15 8.23
N TYR A 52 -10.24 -4.15 9.08
CA TYR A 52 -8.86 -4.35 8.64
C TYR A 52 -8.53 -5.86 8.60
N PRO A 53 -8.25 -6.46 7.42
CA PRO A 53 -7.98 -7.88 7.34
C PRO A 53 -6.63 -8.23 8.00
N GLY A 54 -6.57 -9.44 8.56
CA GLY A 54 -5.31 -10.01 9.03
C GLY A 54 -4.29 -10.19 7.89
N PRO A 55 -2.99 -10.31 8.21
CA PRO A 55 -1.99 -10.60 7.19
C PRO A 55 -2.32 -11.93 6.52
N GLY A 56 -2.38 -11.93 5.19
CA GLY A 56 -2.54 -13.17 4.43
C GLY A 56 -1.29 -14.06 4.54
N GLY A 57 -1.47 -15.37 4.48
CA GLY A 57 -0.38 -16.37 4.52
C GLY A 57 0.46 -16.47 3.24
N GLY A 58 0.27 -15.56 2.27
CA GLY A 58 0.89 -15.61 0.95
C GLY A 58 0.24 -16.63 0.01
N CYS A 59 0.71 -16.67 -1.24
CA CYS A 59 0.25 -17.66 -2.22
C CYS A 59 1.06 -18.94 -2.08
N LEU A 60 0.41 -20.10 -1.88
CA LEU A 60 1.10 -21.39 -1.76
C LEU A 60 1.93 -21.71 -3.02
N LEU A 61 1.51 -21.23 -4.20
CA LEU A 61 2.26 -21.42 -5.45
C LEU A 61 3.59 -20.65 -5.51
N THR A 62 3.80 -19.69 -4.60
CA THR A 62 5.11 -19.05 -4.44
C THR A 62 6.06 -19.86 -3.56
N MET A 63 5.56 -20.89 -2.86
CA MET A 63 6.39 -21.81 -2.08
C MET A 63 6.90 -22.90 -3.02
N GLN A 64 8.22 -22.92 -3.25
CA GLN A 64 8.84 -23.82 -4.21
C GLN A 64 8.52 -25.30 -3.95
N ASP A 65 8.50 -25.70 -2.67
CA ASP A 65 8.20 -27.09 -2.28
C ASP A 65 6.75 -27.47 -2.56
N TYR A 66 5.80 -26.56 -2.28
CA TYR A 66 4.39 -26.80 -2.56
C TYR A 66 4.14 -26.92 -4.06
N SER A 67 4.70 -26.00 -4.85
CA SER A 67 4.56 -26.02 -6.31
C SER A 67 5.13 -27.29 -6.93
N ARG A 68 6.27 -27.79 -6.44
CA ARG A 68 6.85 -29.06 -6.90
C ARG A 68 5.90 -30.23 -6.68
N ARG A 69 5.36 -30.36 -5.45
CA ARG A 69 4.41 -31.43 -5.10
C ARG A 69 3.13 -31.33 -5.92
N LEU A 70 2.63 -30.12 -6.13
CA LEU A 70 1.44 -29.89 -6.95
C LEU A 70 1.68 -30.29 -8.42
N SER A 71 2.84 -29.94 -8.99
CA SER A 71 3.20 -30.35 -10.35
C SER A 71 3.36 -31.87 -10.50
N GLU A 72 3.79 -32.58 -9.46
CA GLU A 72 3.82 -34.04 -9.46
C GLU A 72 2.42 -34.65 -9.42
N LEU A 73 1.49 -34.07 -8.65
CA LEU A 73 0.11 -34.53 -8.55
C LEU A 73 -0.69 -34.35 -9.85
N LEU A 74 -0.38 -33.30 -10.62
CA LEU A 74 -1.09 -32.95 -11.86
C LEU A 74 -0.54 -33.63 -13.11
N LYS A 75 0.47 -34.49 -12.98
CA LYS A 75 0.96 -35.37 -14.05
C LYS A 75 0.11 -36.64 -14.13
#